data_AF-A0A956S1W0-F1
#
_entry.id   AF-A0A956S1W0-F1
#
_cell.length_a   1.000
_cell.length_b   1.000
_cell.length_c   1.000
_cell.angle_alpha   90.00
_cell.angle_beta   90.00
_cell.angle_gamma   90.00
#
_symmetry.space_group_name_H-M   'P 1'
#
loop_
_entity.id
_entity.type
_entity.pdbx_description
1 polymer ?
#
loop_
_entity_poly.entity_id
_entity_poly.type
_entity_poly.pdbx_seq_one_letter_code
_entity_poly.pdbx_strand_id
1 'polypeptide(L)'
;MTEFLPILMFLALFALLIFGFPVAFTLGGVSLLFGFFTLGPNFFNLLPLRIWGVMSNYVLIAVPLFVYMGVMLEKSGLAEELLET
;
A
#
# COMPACT_ATOMS: atom_id res chain seq x y z
N MET A 1 28.29 4.57 15.28
CA MET A 1 27.96 3.56 14.24
C MET A 1 26.53 3.71 13.70
N THR A 2 25.60 4.33 14.44
CA THR A 2 24.21 4.57 14.00
C THR A 2 24.04 5.77 13.06
N GLU A 3 25.00 6.70 13.04
CA GLU A 3 24.94 7.93 12.21
C GLU A 3 25.06 7.66 10.70
N PHE A 4 25.75 6.59 10.29
CA PHE A 4 25.91 6.22 8.88
C PHE A 4 24.73 5.40 8.34
N LEU A 5 23.86 4.91 9.22
CA LEU A 5 22.80 3.97 8.86
C LEU A 5 21.72 4.57 7.95
N PRO A 6 21.30 5.84 8.11
CA PRO A 6 20.39 6.50 7.16
C PRO A 6 21.01 6.64 5.78
N ILE A 7 22.31 6.95 5.71
CA ILE A 7 23.05 7.07 4.43
C ILE A 7 23.11 5.71 3.75
N LEU A 8 23.40 4.64 4.49
CA LEU A 8 23.42 3.28 3.96
C LEU A 8 22.03 2.84 3.45
N MET A 9 20.96 3.18 4.18
CA MET A 9 19.58 2.90 3.79
C MET A 9 19.22 3.61 2.48
N PHE A 10 19.62 4.87 2.34
CA PHE A 10 19.39 5.65 1.14
C PHE A 10 20.15 5.07 -0.05
N LEU A 11 21.44 4.77 0.11
CA LEU A 11 22.24 4.14 -0.94
C LEU A 11 21.68 2.79 -1.38
N ALA A 12 21.25 1.94 -0.44
CA ALA A 12 20.64 0.65 -0.76
C ALA A 12 19.33 0.81 -1.55
N LEU A 13 18.49 1.77 -1.15
CA LEU A 13 17.24 2.09 -1.84
C LEU A 13 17.50 2.54 -3.28
N PHE A 14 18.43 3.49 -3.49
CA PHE A 14 18.75 3.98 -4.83
C PHE A 14 19.39 2.91 -5.71
N ALA A 15 20.31 2.11 -5.16
CA ALA A 15 20.91 1.01 -5.91
C ALA A 15 19.83 0.05 -6.43
N LEU A 16 18.92 -0.41 -5.57
CA LEU A 16 17.85 -1.33 -5.95
C LEU A 16 16.88 -0.74 -6.98
N LEU A 17 16.55 0.55 -6.86
CA LEU A 17 15.71 1.24 -7.85
C LEU A 17 16.42 1.37 -9.21
N ILE A 18 17.72 1.68 -9.23
CA ILE A 18 18.51 1.77 -10.48
C ILE A 18 18.64 0.40 -11.14
N PHE A 19 18.73 -0.68 -10.37
CA PHE A 19 18.69 -2.05 -10.88
C PHE A 19 17.33 -2.43 -11.51
N GLY A 20 16.30 -1.58 -11.42
CA GLY A 20 14.99 -1.80 -12.04
C GLY A 20 14.05 -2.68 -11.21
N PHE A 21 14.34 -2.89 -9.92
CA PHE A 21 13.41 -3.62 -9.04
C PHE A 21 12.11 -2.83 -8.84
N PRO A 22 10.93 -3.48 -8.84
CA PRO A 22 9.66 -2.78 -8.69
C PRO A 22 9.63 -1.96 -7.40
N VAL A 23 9.20 -0.70 -7.53
CA VAL A 23 9.31 0.33 -6.48
C VAL A 23 8.69 -0.13 -5.16
N ALA A 24 7.52 -0.78 -5.20
CA ALA A 24 6.81 -1.24 -4.01
C ALA A 24 7.64 -2.22 -3.16
N PHE A 25 8.27 -3.21 -3.81
CA PHE A 25 9.11 -4.19 -3.11
C PHE A 25 10.39 -3.57 -2.60
N THR A 26 10.98 -2.64 -3.35
CA THR A 26 12.20 -1.94 -2.92
C THR A 26 11.95 -1.07 -1.68
N LEU A 27 10.90 -0.24 -1.68
CA LEU A 27 10.56 0.60 -0.53
C LEU A 27 10.18 -0.24 0.70
N GLY A 28 9.37 -1.28 0.51
CA GLY A 28 8.97 -2.18 1.58
C GLY A 28 10.16 -2.98 2.12
N GLY A 29 10.91 -3.66 1.26
CA GLY A 29 12.04 -4.50 1.66
C GLY A 29 13.15 -3.74 2.37
N VAL A 30 13.56 -2.58 1.84
CA VAL A 30 14.60 -1.75 2.47
C VAL A 30 14.12 -1.21 3.81
N SER A 31 12.88 -0.72 3.90
CA SER A 31 12.34 -0.22 5.18
C SER A 31 12.21 -1.31 6.24
N LEU A 32 11.84 -2.54 5.86
CA LEU A 32 11.76 -3.68 6.77
C LEU A 32 13.14 -4.13 7.24
N LEU A 33 14.11 -4.28 6.33
CA LEU A 33 15.48 -4.72 6.66
C LEU A 33 16.15 -3.72 7.61
N PHE A 34 16.16 -2.44 7.25
CA PHE A 34 16.78 -1.42 8.08
C PHE A 34 15.98 -1.14 9.36
N GLY A 35 14.65 -1.24 9.32
CA GLY A 35 13.79 -1.18 10.50
C GLY A 35 14.10 -2.27 11.52
N PHE A 36 14.34 -3.50 11.04
CA PHE A 36 14.75 -4.61 11.90
C PHE A 36 16.11 -4.39 12.55
N PHE A 37 17.13 -3.94 11.79
CA PHE A 37 18.47 -3.69 12.35
C PHE A 37 18.53 -2.46 13.29
N THR A 38 17.63 -1.49 13.14
CA THR A 38 17.59 -0.28 13.97
C THR A 38 16.79 -0.45 15.26
N LEU A 39 15.59 -1.02 15.14
CA LEU A 39 14.58 -1.07 16.20
C LEU A 39 14.40 -2.49 16.77
N GLY A 40 15.08 -3.49 16.19
CA GLY A 40 15.02 -4.88 16.62
C GLY A 40 13.72 -5.59 16.23
N PRO A 41 13.50 -6.82 16.74
CA PRO A 41 12.32 -7.63 16.40
C PRO A 41 10.97 -6.97 16.76
N ASN A 42 10.95 -6.11 17.77
CA ASN A 42 9.72 -5.40 18.19
C ASN A 42 9.23 -4.37 17.17
N PHE A 43 10.06 -4.01 16.19
CA PHE A 43 9.68 -3.16 15.06
C PHE A 43 8.42 -3.66 14.34
N PHE A 44 8.25 -4.98 14.24
CA PHE A 44 7.10 -5.56 13.54
C PHE A 44 5.76 -5.26 14.22
N ASN A 45 5.74 -4.84 15.48
CA ASN A 45 4.53 -4.36 16.16
C ASN A 45 3.99 -3.06 15.54
N LEU A 46 4.79 -2.34 14.74
CA LEU A 46 4.34 -1.18 13.98
C LEU A 46 3.61 -1.57 12.69
N LEU A 47 3.77 -2.80 12.18
CA LEU A 47 3.09 -3.24 10.97
C LEU A 47 1.57 -3.27 11.13
N PRO A 48 0.98 -3.85 12.20
CA PRO A 48 -0.46 -3.78 12.42
C PRO A 48 -1.00 -2.35 12.43
N LEU A 49 -0.28 -1.40 13.04
CA LEU A 49 -0.67 0.01 13.06
C LEU A 49 -0.67 0.64 11.65
N ARG A 50 0.34 0.31 10.84
CA ARG A 50 0.41 0.71 9.43
C ARG A 50 -0.72 0.14 8.60
N ILE A 51 -1.01 -1.15 8.76
CA ILE A 51 -2.09 -1.85 8.04
C ILE A 51 -3.45 -1.26 8.45
N TRP A 52 -3.67 -1.04 9.74
CA TRP A 52 -4.87 -0.40 10.25
C TRP A 52 -5.10 0.97 9.64
N GLY A 53 -4.06 1.80 9.53
CA GLY A 53 -4.13 3.11 8.88
C GLY A 53 -4.48 3.05 7.39
N VAL A 54 -4.13 1.97 6.68
CA VAL A 54 -4.56 1.77 5.29
C VAL A 54 -6.01 1.30 5.23
N MET A 55 -6.42 0.38 6.09
CA MET A 55 -7.80 -0.11 6.13
C MET A 55 -8.81 0.98 6.50
N SER A 56 -8.42 1.95 7.33
CA SER A 56 -9.27 3.10 7.68
C SER A 56 -9.30 4.20 6.61
N ASN A 57 -8.66 3.99 5.46
CA ASN A 57 -8.63 4.97 4.38
C ASN A 57 -10.03 5.12 3.75
N TYR A 58 -10.55 6.34 3.76
CA TYR A 58 -11.87 6.69 3.21
C TYR A 58 -12.01 6.34 1.72
N VAL A 59 -10.91 6.31 0.96
CA VAL A 59 -10.91 5.91 -0.46
C VAL A 59 -11.33 4.46 -0.62
N LEU A 60 -11.01 3.58 0.33
CA LEU A 60 -11.41 2.18 0.27
C LEU A 60 -12.93 2.01 0.43
N ILE A 61 -13.63 2.98 1.01
CA ILE A 61 -15.10 3.01 1.08
C ILE A 61 -15.71 3.19 -0.32
N ALA A 62 -14.98 3.78 -1.27
CA ALA A 62 -15.45 3.92 -2.65
C ALA A 62 -15.69 2.55 -3.31
N VAL A 63 -14.92 1.51 -2.96
CA VAL A 63 -15.04 0.16 -3.54
C VAL A 63 -16.41 -0.48 -3.26
N PRO A 64 -16.86 -0.66 -2.00
CA PRO A 64 -18.17 -1.22 -1.72
C PRO A 64 -19.31 -0.32 -2.19
N LEU A 65 -19.16 1.00 -2.15
CA LEU A 65 -20.17 1.92 -2.68
C LEU A 65 -20.30 1.81 -4.21
N PHE A 66 -19.19 1.62 -4.92
CA PHE A 66 -19.19 1.38 -6.37
C PHE A 66 -19.88 0.06 -6.71
N VAL A 67 -19.58 -1.00 -5.97
CA VAL A 67 -20.27 -2.29 -6.12
C VAL A 67 -21.76 -2.14 -5.83
N TYR A 68 -22.13 -1.42 -4.76
CA TYR A 68 -23.53 -1.17 -4.42
C TYR A 68 -24.27 -0.43 -5.54
N MET A 69 -23.70 0.65 -6.07
CA MET A 69 -24.25 1.39 -7.19
C MET A 69 -24.45 0.47 -8.41
N GLY A 70 -23.45 -0.34 -8.75
CA GLY A 70 -23.54 -1.28 -9.87
C GLY A 70 -24.68 -2.29 -9.71
N VAL A 71 -24.80 -2.90 -8.52
CA VAL A 71 -25.87 -3.85 -8.23
C VAL A 71 -27.25 -3.17 -8.23
N MET A 72 -27.36 -1.95 -7.69
CA MET A 72 -28.62 -1.20 -7.71
C MET A 72 -29.05 -0.85 -9.15
N LEU A 73 -28.10 -0.47 -10.00
CA LEU A 73 -28.37 -0.17 -11.42
C LEU A 73 -28.81 -1.42 -12.20
N GLU A 74 -28.21 -2.58 -11.92
CA GLU A 74 -28.60 -3.88 -12.49
C GLU A 74 -30.01 -4.28 -12.03
N LYS A 75 -30.29 -4.21 -10.73
CA LYS A 75 -31.57 -4.66 -10.15
C LYS A 75 -32.74 -3.74 -10.49
N SER A 76 -32.49 -2.48 -10.79
CA SER A 76 -33.53 -1.51 -11.17
C SER A 76 -33.90 -1.57 -12.66
N GLY A 77 -33.19 -2.34 -13.48
CA GLY A 77 -33.42 -2.39 -14.94
C GLY A 77 -32.91 -1.15 -15.69
N LEU A 78 -32.48 -0.11 -14.97
CA LEU A 78 -31.89 1.11 -15.54
C LEU A 78 -30.65 0.81 -16.40
N ALA A 79 -29.87 -0.21 -16.05
CA ALA A 79 -28.72 -0.62 -16.86
C ALA A 79 -29.12 -1.08 -18.27
N GLU A 80 -30.25 -1.78 -18.42
CA GLU A 80 -30.74 -2.32 -19.68
C GLU A 80 -31.43 -1.24 -20.52
N GLU A 81 -32.21 -0.38 -19.87
CA GLU A 81 -32.86 0.78 -20.50
C GLU A 81 -31.85 1.78 -21.11
N LEU A 82 -30.66 1.93 -20.48
CA LEU A 82 -29.55 2.74 -21.01
C LEU A 82 -28.82 2.10 -22.20
N LEU A 83 -28.92 0.78 -22.38
CA LEU A 83 -28.28 0.07 -23.50
C LEU A 83 -29.16 0.05 -24.76
N GLU A 84 -30.49 0.14 -24.62
CA GLU A 84 -31.44 0.14 -25.74
C GLU A 84 -31.66 1.52 -26.39
N THR A 85 -30.80 2.50 -26.12
CA THR A 85 -30.78 3.81 -26.82
C THR A 85 -29.82 3.78 -28.01
#